data_AF-A0A1Y1XJI6-F1
#
_entry.id   AF-A0A1Y1XJI6-F1
#
_cell.length_a   1.000
_cell.length_b   1.000
_cell.length_c   1.000
_cell.angle_alpha   90.00
_cell.angle_beta   90.00
_cell.angle_gamma   90.00
#
_symmetry.space_group_name_H-M   'P 1'
#
loop_
_entity.id
_entity.type
_entity.pdbx_description
1 polymer ?
#
loop_
_entity_poly.entity_id
_entity_poly.type
_entity_poly.pdbx_seq_one_letter_code
_entity_poly.pdbx_strand_id
1 'polypeptide(L)'
;MVTRNLFCFIYIGLLFTITYSLTIREIIKRDPISFETYKDGECYYCKDDICVPCSNRSEFDTVIIPDKEGVNKTYITEGCSSKDIDLDLCFSKNCTADSECLSNKCIKGHCSTDEDNPIIQCQYVRTIHSNPIFGDAKGYKTHCGLPAGYKCNSNKDCSSFNCERYTDYRICGEPDDGGCHSACSLGSAFVMMAAVPIYIIVFIISCCCCCCYKHHSQYRKYIKYSALAFVVLSPIPWIVLLSYDIYDMTEDASVTGHVISIIILVVIATIIAFLICRFWKIKKEDEDDEIPKVDNENLN
;
A
#
# COMPACT_ATOMS: atom_id res chain seq x y z
N MET A 1 -11.55 -18.53 39.71
CA MET A 1 -11.82 -18.89 38.30
C MET A 1 -11.50 -17.75 37.32
N VAL A 2 -11.66 -16.48 37.72
CA VAL A 2 -11.33 -15.28 36.91
C VAL A 2 -9.85 -15.18 36.51
N THR A 3 -8.93 -15.55 37.40
CA THR A 3 -7.48 -15.48 37.15
C THR A 3 -7.02 -16.36 35.98
N ARG A 4 -7.60 -17.56 35.80
CA ARG A 4 -7.20 -18.48 34.73
C ARG A 4 -7.58 -17.97 33.32
N ASN A 5 -8.69 -17.23 33.22
CA ASN A 5 -9.13 -16.64 31.95
C ASN A 5 -8.30 -15.40 31.60
N LEU A 6 -7.88 -14.60 32.60
CA LEU A 6 -7.02 -13.44 32.39
C LEU A 6 -5.68 -13.85 31.76
N PHE A 7 -5.06 -14.94 32.25
CA PHE A 7 -3.81 -15.44 31.68
C PHE A 7 -3.95 -15.93 30.24
N CYS A 8 -5.11 -16.51 29.85
CA CYS A 8 -5.35 -16.91 28.46
C CYS A 8 -5.41 -15.70 27.51
N PHE A 9 -6.07 -14.61 27.91
CA PHE A 9 -6.16 -13.40 27.08
C PHE A 9 -4.80 -12.71 26.91
N ILE A 10 -4.01 -12.62 28.00
CA ILE A 10 -2.64 -12.08 27.94
C ILE A 10 -1.77 -12.95 27.03
N TYR A 11 -1.89 -14.28 27.13
CA TYR A 11 -1.13 -15.21 26.30
C TYR A 11 -1.48 -15.11 24.81
N ILE A 12 -2.77 -15.02 24.46
CA ILE A 12 -3.20 -14.84 23.07
C ILE A 12 -2.71 -13.49 22.51
N GLY A 13 -2.81 -12.40 23.28
CA GLY A 13 -2.30 -11.09 22.87
C GLY A 13 -0.78 -11.07 22.62
N LEU A 14 -0.01 -11.78 23.46
CA LEU A 14 1.43 -11.96 23.27
C LEU A 14 1.76 -12.83 22.04
N LEU A 15 0.98 -13.88 21.77
CA LEU A 15 1.15 -14.70 20.57
C LEU A 15 0.91 -13.90 19.28
N PHE A 16 -0.12 -13.06 19.25
CA PHE A 16 -0.39 -12.18 18.10
C PHE A 16 0.71 -11.13 17.90
N THR A 17 1.21 -10.52 18.98
CA THR A 17 2.30 -9.54 18.85
C THR A 17 3.61 -10.20 18.41
N ILE A 18 3.94 -11.40 18.91
CA ILE A 18 5.15 -12.13 18.50
C ILE A 18 5.04 -12.60 17.04
N THR A 19 3.92 -13.21 16.64
CA THR A 19 3.72 -13.67 15.25
C THR A 19 3.72 -12.52 14.26
N TYR A 20 3.07 -11.40 14.59
CA TYR A 20 3.09 -10.19 13.77
C TYR A 20 4.50 -9.58 13.63
N SER A 21 5.26 -9.55 14.74
CA SER A 21 6.65 -9.08 14.74
C SER A 21 7.58 -9.96 13.90
N LEU A 22 7.34 -11.27 13.88
CA LEU A 22 8.10 -12.23 13.08
C LEU A 22 7.74 -12.12 11.59
N THR A 23 6.47 -11.96 11.24
CA THR A 23 6.05 -11.76 9.84
C THR A 23 6.61 -10.46 9.25
N ILE A 24 6.65 -9.37 10.04
CA ILE A 24 7.28 -8.11 9.60
C ILE A 24 8.78 -8.32 9.34
N ARG A 25 9.48 -9.06 10.21
CA ARG A 25 10.90 -9.36 10.00
C ARG A 25 11.18 -10.23 8.78
N GLU A 26 10.30 -11.18 8.45
CA GLU A 26 10.46 -11.99 7.24
C GLU A 26 10.16 -11.23 5.95
N ILE A 27 9.16 -10.33 5.96
CA ILE A 27 8.87 -9.44 4.82
C ILE A 27 10.06 -8.48 4.59
N ILE A 28 10.65 -7.94 5.65
CA ILE A 28 11.85 -7.09 5.56
C ILE A 28 13.09 -7.90 5.12
N LYS A 29 13.15 -9.20 5.38
CA LYS A 29 14.27 -10.07 4.97
C LYS A 29 14.14 -10.64 3.55
N ARG A 30 12.94 -10.71 2.97
CA ARG A 30 12.75 -11.29 1.63
C ARG A 30 13.01 -10.33 0.48
N ASP A 31 13.07 -9.03 0.72
CA ASP A 31 13.53 -8.06 -0.28
C ASP A 31 14.44 -6.99 0.34
N PRO A 32 15.76 -7.25 0.47
CA PRO A 32 16.75 -6.21 0.54
C PRO A 32 17.29 -5.96 -0.87
N ILE A 33 16.43 -5.61 -1.83
CA ILE A 33 16.84 -4.62 -2.84
C ILE A 33 16.59 -3.28 -2.15
N SER A 34 17.47 -2.99 -1.20
CA SER A 34 17.44 -1.81 -0.37
C SER A 34 17.59 -0.58 -1.27
N PHE A 35 16.48 0.15 -1.39
CA PHE A 35 16.33 1.50 -1.91
C PHE A 35 17.19 2.56 -1.17
N GLU A 36 17.94 2.16 -0.14
CA GLU A 36 18.91 3.02 0.55
C GLU A 36 20.29 2.83 -0.06
N THR A 37 20.50 3.30 -1.29
CA THR A 37 21.77 3.92 -1.75
C THR A 37 21.69 4.21 -3.26
N TYR A 38 20.98 5.28 -3.62
CA TYR A 38 21.38 6.14 -4.76
C TYR A 38 22.69 6.89 -4.41
N LYS A 39 23.66 6.14 -3.86
CA LYS A 39 24.88 6.64 -3.20
C LYS A 39 26.15 5.94 -3.69
N ASP A 40 26.02 4.84 -4.44
CA ASP A 40 27.12 4.17 -5.13
C ASP A 40 26.79 3.97 -6.61
N GLY A 41 26.78 5.05 -7.40
CA GLY A 41 27.21 5.06 -8.81
C GLY A 41 26.72 3.98 -9.81
N GLU A 42 25.69 3.19 -9.52
CA GLU A 42 25.18 2.16 -10.43
C GLU A 42 24.39 2.83 -11.54
N CYS A 43 25.10 3.31 -12.56
CA CYS A 43 24.44 3.68 -13.81
C CYS A 43 23.98 2.41 -14.54
N TYR A 44 22.91 2.53 -15.32
CA TYR A 44 22.38 1.47 -16.16
C TYR A 44 22.22 2.01 -17.58
N TYR A 45 22.64 1.24 -18.58
CA TYR A 45 22.43 1.54 -19.98
C TYR A 45 21.12 0.93 -20.47
N CYS A 46 20.43 1.67 -21.35
CA CYS A 46 19.26 1.17 -22.05
C CYS A 46 19.53 0.96 -23.54
N LYS A 47 19.05 -0.16 -24.09
CA LYS A 47 18.82 -0.33 -25.53
C LYS A 47 17.56 -1.18 -25.75
N ASP A 48 16.63 -0.70 -26.58
CA ASP A 48 15.43 -1.47 -26.96
C ASP A 48 14.64 -2.02 -25.74
N ASP A 49 14.43 -1.21 -24.70
CA ASP A 49 13.79 -1.58 -23.42
C ASP A 49 14.55 -2.60 -22.55
N ILE A 50 15.78 -2.95 -22.94
CA ILE A 50 16.67 -3.82 -22.16
C ILE A 50 17.63 -2.94 -21.35
N CYS A 51 17.63 -3.16 -20.05
CA CYS A 51 18.51 -2.47 -19.10
C CYS A 51 19.69 -3.37 -18.69
N VAL A 52 20.91 -2.83 -18.74
CA VAL A 52 22.10 -3.51 -18.21
C VAL A 52 22.89 -2.59 -17.29
N PRO A 53 23.49 -3.11 -16.21
CA PRO A 53 24.31 -2.29 -15.32
C PRO A 53 25.61 -1.85 -16.01
N CYS A 54 26.05 -0.62 -15.72
CA CYS A 54 27.30 -0.05 -16.18
C CYS A 54 28.54 -0.79 -15.67
N SER A 55 28.42 -1.57 -14.59
CA SER A 55 29.52 -2.42 -14.09
C SER A 55 29.97 -3.48 -15.09
N ASN A 56 29.16 -3.74 -16.14
CA ASN A 56 29.53 -4.59 -17.27
C ASN A 56 30.33 -3.84 -18.36
N ARG A 57 30.91 -2.69 -18.04
CA ARG A 57 31.90 -2.03 -18.90
C ARG A 57 33.16 -2.87 -18.96
N SER A 58 33.62 -3.16 -20.18
CA SER A 58 35.03 -3.52 -20.37
C SER A 58 35.91 -2.29 -20.11
N GLU A 59 37.22 -2.46 -19.95
CA GLU A 59 38.22 -1.37 -19.82
C GLU A 59 38.22 -0.33 -20.98
N PHE A 60 37.29 -0.41 -21.94
CA PHE A 60 37.34 0.29 -23.23
C PHE A 60 35.99 0.89 -23.69
N ASP A 61 35.26 1.56 -22.81
CA ASP A 61 34.08 2.41 -23.14
C ASP A 61 32.96 1.71 -23.93
N THR A 62 32.86 0.38 -23.79
CA THR A 62 31.83 -0.44 -24.42
C THR A 62 31.01 -1.21 -23.39
N VAL A 63 29.76 -1.51 -23.76
CA VAL A 63 28.83 -2.32 -22.97
C VAL A 63 28.27 -3.44 -23.84
N ILE A 64 28.06 -4.62 -23.24
CA ILE A 64 27.41 -5.75 -23.90
C ILE A 64 25.93 -5.75 -23.53
N ILE A 65 25.06 -5.64 -24.54
CA ILE A 65 23.60 -5.70 -24.38
C ILE A 65 23.08 -6.78 -25.34
N PRO A 66 22.29 -7.76 -24.86
CA PRO A 66 21.62 -8.70 -25.75
C PRO A 66 20.60 -7.98 -26.63
N ASP A 67 20.47 -8.38 -27.88
CA ASP A 67 19.37 -7.93 -28.73
C ASP A 67 18.06 -8.67 -28.42
N LYS A 68 17.01 -8.40 -29.20
CA LYS A 68 15.68 -8.99 -29.04
C LYS A 68 15.68 -10.51 -29.24
N GLU A 69 16.67 -11.02 -29.97
CA GLU A 69 16.91 -12.45 -30.21
C GLU A 69 17.78 -13.10 -29.11
N GLY A 70 18.26 -12.31 -28.15
CA GLY A 70 19.13 -12.76 -27.05
C GLY A 70 20.61 -12.88 -27.43
N VAL A 71 21.02 -12.35 -28.58
CA VAL A 71 22.41 -12.34 -29.03
C VAL A 71 23.13 -11.13 -28.45
N ASN A 72 24.21 -11.39 -27.73
CA ASN A 72 25.05 -10.34 -27.14
C ASN A 72 25.70 -9.48 -28.23
N LYS A 73 25.39 -8.18 -28.20
CA LYS A 73 26.04 -7.16 -29.04
C LYS A 73 26.82 -6.19 -28.18
N THR A 74 27.98 -5.79 -28.66
CA THR A 74 28.84 -4.81 -27.99
C THR A 74 28.57 -3.42 -28.58
N TYR A 75 28.22 -2.48 -27.73
CA TYR A 75 27.93 -1.09 -28.09
C TYR A 75 28.98 -0.16 -27.51
N ILE A 76 29.37 0.86 -28.27
CA ILE A 76 30.19 1.98 -27.80
C ILE A 76 29.29 2.93 -27.01
N THR A 77 29.68 3.20 -25.77
CA THR A 77 28.87 3.96 -24.81
C THR A 77 29.23 5.42 -24.74
N GLU A 78 30.49 5.76 -25.00
CA GLU A 78 30.96 7.14 -25.04
C GLU A 78 30.59 7.76 -26.40
N GLY A 79 29.93 8.91 -26.35
CA GLY A 79 29.60 9.70 -27.52
C GLY A 79 30.14 11.11 -27.39
N CYS A 80 30.47 11.72 -28.52
CA CYS A 80 30.99 13.09 -28.60
C CYS A 80 29.96 14.03 -29.22
N SER A 81 30.06 15.31 -28.86
CA SER A 81 29.29 16.34 -29.56
C SER A 81 29.78 16.47 -31.00
N SER A 82 28.90 16.85 -31.93
CA SER A 82 29.30 17.03 -33.33
C SER A 82 30.42 18.07 -33.49
N LYS A 83 30.48 19.07 -32.60
CA LYS A 83 31.56 20.08 -32.57
C LYS A 83 32.92 19.47 -32.23
N ASP A 84 32.96 18.56 -31.25
CA ASP A 84 34.21 17.90 -30.86
C ASP A 84 34.70 16.95 -31.94
N ILE A 85 33.77 16.29 -32.65
CA ILE A 85 34.08 15.46 -33.82
C ILE A 85 34.64 16.32 -34.97
N ASP A 86 34.08 17.51 -35.21
CA ASP A 86 34.58 18.41 -36.26
C ASP A 86 35.95 19.02 -35.94
N LEU A 87 36.25 19.22 -34.65
CA LEU A 87 37.54 19.73 -34.16
C LEU A 87 38.58 18.62 -33.92
N ASP A 88 38.24 17.35 -34.16
CA ASP A 88 39.11 16.19 -33.89
C ASP A 88 39.55 16.08 -32.42
N LEU A 89 38.65 16.45 -31.49
CA LEU A 89 38.88 16.41 -30.03
C LEU A 89 38.18 15.22 -29.35
N CYS A 90 37.59 14.32 -30.13
CA CYS A 90 36.84 13.17 -29.63
C CYS A 90 37.77 11.97 -29.37
N PHE A 91 37.81 11.46 -28.14
CA PHE A 91 38.62 10.30 -27.75
C PHE A 91 37.86 8.98 -27.74
N SER A 92 36.57 8.99 -28.11
CA SER A 92 35.75 7.78 -28.13
C SER A 92 36.27 6.76 -29.13
N LYS A 93 36.00 5.48 -28.85
CA LYS A 93 36.33 4.37 -29.75
C LYS A 93 35.72 4.58 -31.14
N ASN A 94 36.49 4.22 -32.18
CA ASN A 94 36.01 4.37 -33.55
C ASN A 94 34.84 3.41 -33.84
N CYS A 95 33.79 3.96 -34.45
CA CYS A 95 32.65 3.23 -35.01
C CYS A 95 32.73 3.16 -36.54
N THR A 96 32.17 2.11 -37.12
CA THR A 96 32.03 1.98 -38.59
C THR A 96 30.59 2.06 -39.08
N ALA A 97 29.63 1.81 -38.19
CA ALA A 97 28.21 1.84 -38.47
C ALA A 97 27.43 2.40 -37.27
N ASP A 98 26.27 3.01 -37.55
CA ASP A 98 25.37 3.57 -36.54
C ASP A 98 24.97 2.53 -35.47
N SER A 99 24.80 1.26 -35.87
CA SER A 99 24.41 0.16 -34.99
C SER A 99 25.45 -0.20 -33.94
N GLU A 100 26.71 0.24 -34.08
CA GLU A 100 27.76 0.01 -33.07
C GLU A 100 27.67 1.02 -31.92
N CYS A 101 27.00 2.15 -32.12
CA CYS A 101 26.84 3.20 -31.12
C CYS A 101 25.60 2.97 -30.28
N LEU A 102 25.69 3.18 -28.97
CA LEU A 102 24.52 3.14 -28.10
C LEU A 102 23.47 4.19 -28.54
N SER A 103 23.94 5.37 -28.98
CA SER A 103 23.12 6.46 -29.54
C SER A 103 22.58 6.23 -30.95
N ASN A 104 22.88 5.09 -31.61
CA ASN A 104 22.51 4.82 -33.00
C ASN A 104 23.03 5.86 -34.01
N LYS A 105 24.16 6.52 -33.75
CA LYS A 105 24.69 7.53 -34.67
C LYS A 105 26.22 7.53 -34.67
N CYS A 106 26.81 7.26 -35.83
CA CYS A 106 28.23 7.24 -36.10
C CYS A 106 28.59 8.32 -37.12
N ILE A 107 29.39 9.31 -36.73
CA ILE A 107 29.77 10.45 -37.58
C ILE A 107 31.30 10.53 -37.65
N LYS A 108 31.85 10.49 -38.87
CA LYS A 108 33.31 10.50 -39.11
C LYS A 108 34.09 9.48 -38.27
N GLY A 109 33.46 8.34 -37.99
CA GLY A 109 34.06 7.29 -37.20
C GLY A 109 33.91 7.44 -35.69
N HIS A 110 33.15 8.40 -35.16
CA HIS A 110 32.87 8.52 -33.72
C HIS A 110 31.38 8.46 -33.41
N CYS A 111 31.02 7.90 -32.25
CA CYS A 111 29.64 7.91 -31.80
C CYS A 111 29.23 9.33 -31.41
N SER A 112 28.05 9.77 -31.84
CA SER A 112 27.55 11.11 -31.55
C SER A 112 26.27 11.07 -30.73
N THR A 113 26.17 11.92 -29.72
CA THR A 113 24.94 12.21 -29.00
C THR A 113 24.27 13.41 -29.65
N ASP A 114 23.05 13.21 -30.15
CA ASP A 114 22.27 14.28 -30.78
C ASP A 114 20.93 14.46 -30.05
N GLU A 115 20.32 15.63 -30.15
CA GLU A 115 19.00 15.93 -29.57
C GLU A 115 17.91 15.00 -30.12
N ASP A 116 18.08 14.51 -31.35
CA ASP A 116 17.16 13.57 -31.99
C ASP A 116 17.27 12.13 -31.45
N ASN A 117 18.44 11.76 -30.89
CA ASN A 117 18.71 10.44 -30.32
C ASN A 117 19.44 10.56 -28.97
N PRO A 118 18.75 11.05 -27.94
CA PRO A 118 19.32 11.18 -26.61
C PRO A 118 19.67 9.79 -26.05
N ILE A 119 20.74 9.73 -25.26
CA ILE A 119 21.08 8.50 -24.55
C ILE A 119 19.95 8.18 -23.58
N ILE A 120 19.33 7.03 -23.80
CA ILE A 120 18.23 6.55 -22.97
C ILE A 120 18.81 6.00 -21.66
N GLN A 121 18.26 6.45 -20.54
CA GLN A 121 18.62 6.00 -19.21
C GLN A 121 17.63 4.94 -18.74
N CYS A 122 18.14 3.94 -18.01
CA CYS A 122 17.29 3.03 -17.25
C CYS A 122 17.09 3.56 -15.83
N GLN A 123 15.83 3.61 -15.40
CA GLN A 123 15.50 3.92 -14.01
C GLN A 123 14.56 2.85 -13.45
N TYR A 124 14.76 2.54 -12.17
CA TYR A 124 13.88 1.63 -11.45
C TYR A 124 12.67 2.44 -11.00
N VAL A 125 11.54 2.22 -11.66
CA VAL A 125 10.30 2.95 -11.40
C VAL A 125 9.27 2.05 -10.76
N ARG A 126 8.48 2.63 -9.88
CA ARG A 126 7.35 1.94 -9.28
C ARG A 126 6.24 1.79 -10.29
N THR A 127 5.72 0.58 -10.44
CA THR A 127 4.47 0.37 -11.18
C THR A 127 3.30 0.85 -10.31
N ILE A 128 2.67 1.95 -10.69
CA ILE A 128 1.43 2.40 -10.06
C ILE A 128 0.32 1.47 -10.57
N HIS A 129 -0.14 0.54 -9.73
CA HIS A 129 -1.34 -0.24 -9.99
C HIS A 129 -2.51 0.47 -9.32
N SER A 130 -3.50 0.85 -10.10
CA SER A 130 -4.67 1.63 -9.68
C SER A 130 -5.71 0.82 -8.89
N ASN A 131 -5.35 -0.32 -8.29
CA ASN A 131 -6.31 -1.18 -7.57
C ASN A 131 -5.70 -1.82 -6.31
N PRO A 132 -6.04 -1.36 -5.09
CA PRO A 132 -5.35 -1.76 -3.86
C PRO A 132 -5.97 -2.96 -3.11
N ILE A 133 -7.07 -3.55 -3.56
CA ILE A 133 -7.91 -4.39 -2.68
C ILE A 133 -7.27 -5.76 -2.36
N PHE A 134 -6.48 -6.36 -3.28
CA PHE A 134 -5.82 -7.65 -3.02
C PHE A 134 -4.42 -7.68 -3.59
N GLY A 135 -3.59 -6.71 -3.16
CA GLY A 135 -2.13 -6.81 -3.13
C GLY A 135 -1.50 -7.56 -4.29
N ASP A 136 -1.57 -7.00 -5.49
CA ASP A 136 -0.43 -7.21 -6.39
C ASP A 136 0.76 -6.53 -5.70
N ALA A 137 1.82 -7.31 -5.46
CA ALA A 137 3.03 -6.78 -4.85
C ALA A 137 3.42 -5.53 -5.64
N LYS A 138 3.58 -4.39 -4.94
CA LYS A 138 4.06 -3.14 -5.54
C LYS A 138 5.30 -3.48 -6.37
N GLY A 139 5.11 -3.62 -7.68
CA GLY A 139 6.15 -4.09 -8.56
C GLY A 139 7.02 -2.90 -8.89
N TYR A 140 8.33 -3.06 -8.77
CA TYR A 140 9.22 -2.17 -9.47
C TYR A 140 9.50 -2.77 -10.83
N LYS A 141 9.57 -1.92 -11.84
CA LYS A 141 10.07 -2.31 -13.15
C LYS A 141 11.21 -1.37 -13.52
N THR A 142 12.24 -1.91 -14.12
CA THR A 142 13.17 -1.10 -14.89
C THR A 142 12.41 -0.53 -16.08
N HIS A 143 12.48 0.78 -16.27
CA HIS A 143 11.94 1.45 -17.44
C HIS A 143 13.04 2.24 -18.13
N CYS A 144 13.00 2.17 -19.46
CA CYS A 144 13.87 2.90 -20.34
C CYS A 144 13.20 4.19 -20.78
N GLY A 145 13.89 5.30 -20.63
CA GLY A 145 13.41 6.55 -21.20
C GLY A 145 14.45 7.67 -21.16
N LEU A 146 13.99 8.86 -21.52
CA LEU A 146 14.74 10.09 -21.45
C LEU A 146 15.17 10.37 -20.00
N PRO A 147 16.43 10.77 -19.77
CA PRO A 147 16.90 11.12 -18.44
C PRO A 147 16.30 12.44 -17.96
N ALA A 148 16.42 12.71 -16.67
CA ALA A 148 15.88 13.93 -16.06
C ALA A 148 16.40 15.20 -16.76
N GLY A 149 15.53 16.20 -16.92
CA GLY A 149 15.82 17.47 -17.58
C GLY A 149 15.61 17.50 -19.11
N TYR A 150 15.41 16.35 -19.75
CA TYR A 150 15.15 16.29 -21.20
C TYR A 150 13.69 16.61 -21.52
N LYS A 151 13.44 17.24 -22.67
CA LYS A 151 12.07 17.55 -23.13
C LYS A 151 11.30 16.26 -23.42
N CYS A 152 10.07 16.18 -22.93
CA CYS A 152 9.20 15.02 -23.11
C CYS A 152 7.81 15.43 -23.59
N ASN A 153 7.11 14.54 -24.29
CA ASN A 153 5.72 14.75 -24.69
C ASN A 153 4.77 14.02 -23.75
N SER A 154 5.18 12.86 -23.24
CA SER A 154 4.40 12.00 -22.37
C SER A 154 5.23 11.45 -21.22
N ASN A 155 4.55 11.00 -20.15
CA ASN A 155 5.20 10.34 -19.01
C ASN A 155 6.00 9.09 -19.44
N LYS A 156 5.55 8.36 -20.47
CA LYS A 156 6.22 7.15 -20.94
C LYS A 156 7.57 7.43 -21.60
N ASP A 157 7.76 8.66 -22.07
CA ASP A 157 9.00 9.07 -22.73
C ASP A 157 10.15 9.16 -21.71
N CYS A 158 9.84 9.41 -20.44
CA CYS A 158 10.82 9.59 -19.37
C CYS A 158 11.15 8.27 -18.69
N SER A 159 12.43 8.07 -18.34
CA SER A 159 12.87 6.90 -17.57
C SER A 159 12.16 6.80 -16.22
N SER A 160 11.88 7.95 -15.60
CA SER A 160 11.16 8.14 -14.33
C SER A 160 9.65 7.91 -14.40
N PHE A 161 9.08 7.71 -15.60
CA PHE A 161 7.64 7.77 -15.82
C PHE A 161 6.97 9.11 -15.44
N ASN A 162 7.76 10.17 -15.25
CA ASN A 162 7.28 11.48 -14.83
C ASN A 162 7.71 12.57 -15.83
N CYS A 163 6.75 13.10 -16.57
CA CYS A 163 6.96 14.20 -17.52
C CYS A 163 6.29 15.47 -16.97
N GLU A 164 7.07 16.24 -16.23
CA GLU A 164 6.62 17.44 -15.51
C GLU A 164 6.33 18.59 -16.47
N ARG A 165 5.26 19.32 -16.18
CA ARG A 165 4.81 20.44 -17.01
C ARG A 165 5.31 21.76 -16.45
N TYR A 166 6.09 22.48 -17.27
CA TYR A 166 6.45 23.87 -17.07
C TYR A 166 5.57 24.76 -17.96
N THR A 167 5.71 26.08 -17.86
CA THR A 167 4.84 27.06 -18.54
C THR A 167 4.73 26.83 -20.04
N ASP A 168 5.85 26.56 -20.71
CA ASP A 168 5.93 26.51 -22.18
C ASP A 168 6.41 25.16 -22.74
N TYR A 169 6.84 24.24 -21.87
CA TYR A 169 7.39 22.95 -22.26
C TYR A 169 7.22 21.92 -21.13
N ARG A 170 7.49 20.65 -21.44
CA ARG A 170 7.53 19.58 -20.43
C ARG A 170 8.92 18.96 -20.42
N ILE A 171 9.42 18.58 -19.25
CA ILE A 171 10.69 17.88 -19.08
C ILE A 171 10.52 16.67 -18.18
N CYS A 172 11.41 15.70 -18.35
CA CYS A 172 11.46 14.54 -17.48
C CYS A 172 11.89 14.97 -16.07
N GLY A 173 11.04 14.66 -15.10
CA GLY A 173 11.27 14.88 -13.69
C GLY A 173 11.92 13.67 -13.02
N GLU A 174 12.12 13.78 -11.72
CA GLU A 174 12.48 12.65 -10.87
C GLU A 174 11.30 11.66 -10.77
N PRO A 175 11.55 10.36 -10.48
CA PRO A 175 10.47 9.40 -10.29
C PRO A 175 9.58 9.86 -9.13
N ASP A 176 8.27 9.73 -9.31
CA ASP A 176 7.32 10.01 -8.24
C ASP A 176 7.36 8.87 -7.21
N ASP A 177 8.34 8.97 -6.32
CA ASP A 177 8.47 8.11 -5.15
C ASP A 177 7.51 8.53 -4.02
N GLY A 178 6.66 9.54 -4.26
CA GLY A 178 5.66 10.07 -3.31
C GLY A 178 4.60 9.05 -2.89
N GLY A 179 4.54 7.89 -3.54
CA GLY A 179 3.70 6.78 -3.13
C GLY A 179 4.11 6.23 -1.76
N CYS A 180 3.37 6.57 -0.71
CA CYS A 180 3.44 6.02 0.66
C CYS A 180 4.23 4.69 0.82
N HIS A 181 5.50 4.79 1.20
CA HIS A 181 6.38 3.65 1.49
C HIS A 181 6.07 2.99 2.84
N SER A 182 5.38 3.68 3.75
CA SER A 182 5.09 3.16 5.09
C SER A 182 3.68 3.52 5.60
N ALA A 183 3.15 4.70 5.23
CA ALA A 183 1.89 5.19 5.79
C ALA A 183 0.63 4.47 5.27
N CYS A 184 0.62 3.92 4.05
CA CYS A 184 -0.51 3.09 3.57
C CYS A 184 -0.61 1.74 4.28
N SER A 185 0.53 1.17 4.71
CA SER A 185 0.53 -0.02 5.59
C SER A 185 0.12 0.37 7.01
N LEU A 186 0.56 1.54 7.50
CA LEU A 186 0.12 2.06 8.78
C LEU A 186 -1.37 2.35 8.81
N GLY A 187 -1.99 2.88 7.75
CA GLY A 187 -3.43 3.14 7.71
C GLY A 187 -4.25 1.88 7.93
N SER A 188 -3.98 0.82 7.17
CA SER A 188 -4.65 -0.47 7.34
C SER A 188 -4.27 -1.15 8.65
N ALA A 189 -3.00 -1.04 9.09
CA ALA A 189 -2.57 -1.54 10.40
C ALA A 189 -3.22 -0.80 11.57
N PHE A 190 -3.42 0.52 11.47
CA PHE A 190 -4.13 1.33 12.48
C PHE A 190 -5.60 0.99 12.52
N VAL A 191 -6.24 0.81 11.36
CA VAL A 191 -7.63 0.33 11.28
C VAL A 191 -7.74 -1.05 11.94
N MET A 192 -6.84 -1.98 11.65
CA MET A 192 -6.85 -3.31 12.28
C MET A 192 -6.52 -3.25 13.78
N MET A 193 -5.55 -2.44 14.19
CA MET A 193 -5.18 -2.26 15.61
C MET A 193 -6.26 -1.55 16.42
N ALA A 194 -7.07 -0.67 15.81
CA ALA A 194 -8.17 0.00 16.50
C ALA A 194 -9.47 -0.82 16.46
N ALA A 195 -9.80 -1.42 15.32
CA ALA A 195 -11.07 -2.13 15.14
C ALA A 195 -11.10 -3.48 15.88
N VAL A 196 -10.01 -4.24 15.89
CA VAL A 196 -9.96 -5.57 16.52
C VAL A 196 -10.21 -5.52 18.03
N PRO A 197 -9.56 -4.64 18.82
CA PRO A 197 -9.84 -4.52 20.25
C PRO A 197 -11.28 -4.08 20.54
N ILE A 198 -11.83 -3.15 19.75
CA ILE A 198 -13.22 -2.70 19.89
C ILE A 198 -14.18 -3.89 19.71
N TYR A 199 -13.95 -4.71 18.67
CA TYR A 199 -14.73 -5.92 18.42
C TYR A 199 -14.64 -6.94 19.57
N ILE A 200 -13.44 -7.14 20.12
CA ILE A 200 -13.22 -8.04 21.26
C ILE A 200 -13.96 -7.53 22.51
N ILE A 201 -13.91 -6.22 22.78
CA ILE A 201 -14.61 -5.61 23.92
C ILE A 201 -16.13 -5.78 23.78
N VAL A 202 -16.69 -5.48 22.61
CA VAL A 202 -18.13 -5.66 22.34
C VAL A 202 -18.55 -7.12 22.50
N PHE A 203 -17.72 -8.06 22.04
CA PHE A 203 -17.96 -9.48 22.19
C PHE A 203 -17.93 -9.92 23.67
N ILE A 204 -16.94 -9.47 24.44
CA ILE A 204 -16.83 -9.79 25.88
C ILE A 204 -18.04 -9.23 26.65
N ILE A 205 -18.44 -7.97 26.39
CA ILE A 205 -19.62 -7.36 27.03
C ILE A 205 -20.88 -8.18 26.70
N SER A 206 -21.08 -8.54 25.43
CA SER A 206 -22.21 -9.38 25.00
C SER A 206 -22.22 -10.74 25.73
N CYS A 207 -21.07 -11.42 25.82
CA CYS A 207 -20.94 -12.68 26.53
C CYS A 207 -21.18 -12.54 28.05
N CYS A 208 -20.65 -11.51 28.69
CA CYS A 208 -20.85 -11.24 30.12
C CYS A 208 -22.33 -10.95 30.43
N CYS A 209 -23.00 -10.15 29.60
CA CYS A 209 -24.43 -9.90 29.71
C CYS A 209 -25.24 -11.19 29.56
N CYS A 210 -24.91 -12.07 28.61
CA CYS A 210 -25.57 -13.37 28.42
C CYS A 210 -25.36 -14.34 29.60
N CYS A 211 -24.16 -14.37 30.19
CA CYS A 211 -23.83 -15.26 31.30
C CYS A 211 -24.47 -14.82 32.62
N CYS A 212 -24.51 -13.52 32.91
CA CYS A 212 -25.18 -12.99 34.11
C CYS A 212 -26.71 -13.12 34.03
N TYR A 213 -27.30 -13.10 32.82
CA TYR A 213 -28.75 -13.22 32.64
C TYR A 213 -29.29 -14.66 32.76
N LYS A 214 -28.44 -15.69 32.66
CA LYS A 214 -28.84 -17.10 32.66
C LYS A 214 -29.44 -17.58 34.00
N HIS A 215 -29.31 -16.80 35.07
CA HIS A 215 -29.86 -17.12 36.39
C HIS A 215 -31.38 -16.86 36.52
N HIS A 216 -32.03 -16.21 35.54
CA HIS A 216 -33.49 -15.97 35.58
C HIS A 216 -34.22 -16.80 34.51
N SER A 217 -34.93 -17.85 34.92
CA SER A 217 -35.46 -18.90 34.03
C SER A 217 -36.57 -18.46 33.06
N GLN A 218 -37.15 -17.26 33.23
CA GLN A 218 -38.28 -16.78 32.42
C GLN A 218 -37.91 -16.16 31.05
N TYR A 219 -36.63 -15.90 30.74
CA TYR A 219 -36.25 -15.04 29.61
C TYR A 219 -35.78 -15.73 28.31
N ARG A 220 -36.05 -17.03 28.10
CA ARG A 220 -35.65 -17.78 26.88
C ARG A 220 -36.12 -17.15 25.55
N LYS A 221 -37.18 -16.32 25.55
CA LYS A 221 -37.68 -15.64 24.34
C LYS A 221 -36.74 -14.53 23.84
N TYR A 222 -35.97 -13.90 24.73
CA TYR A 222 -35.14 -12.73 24.38
C TYR A 222 -33.76 -13.09 23.82
N ILE A 223 -33.22 -14.27 24.15
CA ILE A 223 -31.97 -14.78 23.56
C ILE A 223 -32.10 -14.94 22.04
N LYS A 224 -33.30 -15.26 21.53
CA LYS A 224 -33.55 -15.38 20.09
C LYS A 224 -33.44 -14.04 19.36
N TYR A 225 -33.90 -12.94 19.97
CA TYR A 225 -33.83 -11.61 19.37
C TYR A 225 -32.41 -11.02 19.40
N SER A 226 -31.65 -11.26 20.47
CA SER A 226 -30.23 -10.85 20.56
C SER A 226 -29.36 -11.55 19.52
N ALA A 227 -29.52 -12.87 19.35
CA ALA A 227 -28.82 -13.62 18.32
C ALA A 227 -29.18 -13.12 16.90
N LEU A 228 -30.46 -12.80 16.65
CA LEU A 228 -30.90 -12.21 15.39
C LEU A 228 -30.26 -10.84 15.12
N ALA A 229 -30.21 -9.97 16.14
CA ALA A 229 -29.57 -8.66 16.02
C ALA A 229 -28.06 -8.77 15.74
N PHE A 230 -27.36 -9.73 16.36
CA PHE A 230 -25.94 -9.96 16.08
C PHE A 230 -25.68 -10.41 14.64
N VAL A 231 -26.55 -11.26 14.09
CA VAL A 231 -26.47 -11.72 12.69
C VAL A 231 -26.79 -10.59 11.70
N VAL A 232 -27.71 -9.69 12.06
CA VAL A 232 -28.07 -8.54 11.21
C VAL A 232 -27.01 -7.43 11.25
N LEU A 233 -26.31 -7.27 12.38
CA LEU A 233 -25.27 -6.24 12.53
C LEU A 233 -23.87 -6.70 12.11
N SER A 234 -23.61 -8.02 12.05
CA SER A 234 -22.30 -8.54 11.62
C SER A 234 -21.84 -8.13 10.21
N PRO A 235 -22.71 -7.91 9.20
CA PRO A 235 -22.26 -7.43 7.89
C PRO A 235 -21.97 -5.92 7.84
N ILE A 236 -22.37 -5.12 8.82
CA ILE A 236 -22.21 -3.65 8.75
C ILE A 236 -20.73 -3.25 8.63
N PRO A 237 -19.78 -3.87 9.34
CA PRO A 237 -18.37 -3.51 9.17
C PRO A 237 -17.78 -3.96 7.84
N TRP A 238 -18.32 -5.02 7.23
CA TRP A 238 -18.01 -5.39 5.84
C TRP A 238 -18.57 -4.37 4.85
N ILE A 239 -19.77 -3.84 5.08
CA ILE A 239 -20.36 -2.78 4.25
C ILE A 239 -19.56 -1.48 4.37
N VAL A 240 -19.08 -1.14 5.58
CA VAL A 240 -18.22 0.04 5.81
C VAL A 240 -16.86 -0.13 5.11
N LEU A 241 -16.25 -1.31 5.19
CA LEU A 241 -15.02 -1.62 4.46
C LEU A 241 -15.22 -1.54 2.93
N LEU A 242 -16.29 -2.13 2.41
CA LEU A 242 -16.63 -2.04 0.98
C LEU A 242 -16.94 -0.60 0.54
N SER A 243 -17.53 0.22 1.40
CA SER A 243 -17.75 1.64 1.11
C SER A 243 -16.48 2.49 1.14
N TYR A 244 -15.45 2.06 1.89
CA TYR A 244 -14.14 2.71 1.94
C TYR A 244 -13.40 2.56 0.60
N ASP A 245 -13.45 1.36 0.00
CA ASP A 245 -12.83 1.06 -1.29
C ASP A 245 -13.48 1.82 -2.47
N ILE A 246 -14.77 2.15 -2.38
CA ILE A 246 -15.48 2.89 -3.43
C ILE A 246 -15.14 4.40 -3.39
N TYR A 247 -14.79 4.94 -2.22
CA TYR A 247 -14.61 6.39 -2.01
C TYR A 247 -13.16 6.88 -2.14
N ASP A 248 -12.16 5.99 -2.06
CA ASP A 248 -10.74 6.31 -2.30
C ASP A 248 -10.44 6.73 -3.76
N MET A 249 -11.44 6.63 -4.65
CA MET A 249 -11.38 7.14 -6.03
C MET A 249 -11.63 8.65 -6.16
N THR A 250 -12.00 9.35 -5.09
CA THR A 250 -12.13 10.82 -5.11
C THR A 250 -10.98 11.43 -4.33
N GLU A 251 -9.95 11.84 -5.07
CA GLU A 251 -8.82 12.64 -4.57
C GLU A 251 -9.35 13.87 -3.79
N ASP A 252 -8.70 14.17 -2.67
CA ASP A 252 -8.83 15.38 -1.82
C ASP A 252 -9.62 15.29 -0.50
N ALA A 253 -10.18 14.14 -0.11
CA ALA A 253 -10.79 14.01 1.22
C ALA A 253 -9.72 13.71 2.30
N SER A 254 -9.44 14.69 3.18
CA SER A 254 -8.45 14.54 4.25
C SER A 254 -8.82 13.41 5.22
N VAL A 255 -7.83 12.54 5.48
CA VAL A 255 -7.89 11.36 6.37
C VAL A 255 -8.51 11.66 7.75
N THR A 256 -8.40 12.91 8.22
CA THR A 256 -8.98 13.40 9.47
C THR A 256 -10.51 13.40 9.48
N GLY A 257 -11.19 13.64 8.37
CA GLY A 257 -12.65 13.60 8.30
C GLY A 257 -13.22 12.19 8.52
N HIS A 258 -12.51 11.17 8.05
CA HIS A 258 -12.95 9.78 8.11
C HIS A 258 -12.85 9.19 9.53
N VAL A 259 -11.78 9.52 10.26
CA VAL A 259 -11.63 9.12 11.67
C VAL A 259 -12.74 9.71 12.53
N ILE A 260 -13.10 10.98 12.28
CA ILE A 260 -14.18 11.66 13.00
C ILE A 260 -15.53 10.99 12.73
N SER A 261 -15.83 10.64 11.47
CA SER A 261 -17.10 9.99 11.11
C SER A 261 -17.27 8.61 11.76
N ILE A 262 -16.20 7.80 11.80
CA ILE A 262 -16.22 6.48 12.48
C ILE A 262 -16.42 6.65 13.99
N ILE A 263 -15.73 7.61 14.62
CA ILE A 263 -15.91 7.90 16.05
C ILE A 263 -17.35 8.30 16.34
N ILE A 264 -17.96 9.17 15.51
CA ILE A 264 -19.35 9.60 15.67
C ILE A 264 -20.30 8.41 15.58
N LEU A 265 -20.13 7.50 14.61
CA LEU A 265 -20.99 6.32 14.46
C LEU A 265 -20.89 5.37 15.66
N VAL A 266 -19.68 5.14 16.19
CA VAL A 266 -19.48 4.32 17.39
C VAL A 266 -20.13 4.96 18.63
N VAL A 267 -19.99 6.28 18.78
CA VAL A 267 -20.64 7.03 19.87
C VAL A 267 -22.16 6.95 19.76
N ILE A 268 -22.74 7.12 18.56
CA ILE A 268 -24.19 7.01 18.35
C ILE A 268 -24.68 5.59 18.67
N ALA A 269 -23.99 4.56 18.19
CA ALA A 269 -24.35 3.17 18.44
C ALA A 269 -24.32 2.83 19.95
N THR A 270 -23.32 3.32 20.68
CA THR A 270 -23.22 3.11 22.13
C THR A 270 -24.31 3.86 22.91
N ILE A 271 -24.65 5.09 22.51
CA ILE A 271 -25.76 5.86 23.11
C ILE A 271 -27.09 5.13 22.88
N ILE A 272 -27.36 4.67 21.65
CA ILE A 272 -28.60 3.94 21.35
C ILE A 272 -28.69 2.65 22.18
N ALA A 273 -27.60 1.89 22.28
CA ALA A 273 -27.56 0.68 23.11
C ALA A 273 -27.84 1.00 24.59
N PHE A 274 -27.26 2.09 25.12
CA PHE A 274 -27.50 2.52 26.49
C PHE A 274 -28.96 2.94 26.73
N LEU A 275 -29.56 3.70 25.81
CA LEU A 275 -30.95 4.14 25.90
C LEU A 275 -31.92 2.97 25.85
N ILE A 276 -31.67 1.98 24.98
CA ILE A 276 -32.46 0.75 24.93
C ILE A 276 -32.35 0.00 26.26
N CYS A 277 -31.14 -0.17 26.81
CA CYS A 277 -30.94 -0.81 28.11
C CYS A 277 -31.70 -0.07 29.24
N ARG A 278 -31.70 1.26 29.23
CA ARG A 278 -32.42 2.08 30.22
C ARG A 278 -33.93 1.94 30.10
N PHE A 279 -34.47 2.03 28.88
CA PHE A 279 -35.92 1.89 28.65
C PHE A 279 -36.44 0.54 29.11
N TRP A 280 -35.65 -0.51 28.89
CA TRP A 280 -36.01 -1.86 29.28
C TRP A 280 -35.93 -2.10 30.79
N LYS A 281 -35.03 -1.40 31.49
CA LYS A 281 -34.97 -1.44 32.95
C LYS A 281 -36.25 -0.86 33.58
N ILE A 282 -36.71 0.29 33.07
CA ILE A 282 -37.90 0.97 33.60
C ILE A 282 -39.14 0.11 33.42
N LYS A 283 -39.34 -0.45 32.22
CA LYS A 283 -40.51 -1.29 31.95
C LYS A 283 -40.60 -2.53 32.85
N LYS A 284 -39.46 -3.05 33.33
CA LYS A 284 -39.45 -4.19 34.24
C LYS A 284 -39.93 -3.83 35.65
N GLU A 285 -39.61 -2.62 36.13
CA GLU A 285 -40.04 -2.16 37.46
C GLU A 285 -41.58 -2.02 37.49
N ASP A 286 -42.21 -1.62 36.38
CA ASP A 286 -43.67 -1.50 36.28
C ASP A 286 -44.41 -2.86 36.28
N GLU A 287 -43.81 -3.92 35.73
CA GLU A 287 -44.45 -5.26 35.67
C GLU A 287 -44.35 -6.03 37.01
N ASP A 288 -43.33 -5.76 37.83
CA ASP A 288 -43.14 -6.44 39.12
C ASP A 288 -44.11 -5.91 40.22
N ASP A 289 -44.64 -4.69 40.07
CA ASP A 289 -45.59 -4.08 41.02
C ASP A 289 -47.06 -4.53 40.82
N GLU A 290 -47.41 -5.14 39.67
CA GLU A 290 -48.78 -5.58 39.38
C GLU A 290 -49.11 -7.01 39.81
N ILE A 291 -48.21 -7.75 40.46
CA ILE A 291 -48.53 -9.10 40.96
C ILE A 291 -49.28 -8.98 42.30
N PRO A 292 -50.60 -9.23 42.35
CA PRO A 292 -51.35 -9.17 43.59
C PRO A 292 -50.85 -10.29 44.50
N LYS A 293 -50.43 -9.94 45.73
CA LYS A 293 -50.17 -10.92 46.79
C LYS A 293 -51.46 -11.70 47.02
N VAL A 294 -51.48 -12.94 46.55
CA VAL A 294 -52.53 -13.89 46.91
C VAL A 294 -52.26 -14.28 48.35
N ASP A 295 -53.01 -13.68 49.26
CA ASP A 295 -53.00 -14.03 50.67
C ASP A 295 -53.49 -15.48 50.81
N ASN A 296 -52.55 -16.38 51.03
CA ASN A 296 -52.81 -17.78 51.32
C ASN A 296 -53.18 -17.92 52.80
N GLU A 297 -54.31 -17.33 53.18
CA GLU A 297 -55.02 -17.64 54.42
C GLU A 297 -56.16 -18.59 54.04
N ASN A 298 -55.95 -19.89 54.28
CA ASN A 298 -56.96 -20.92 54.58
C ASN A 298 -56.51 -22.30 54.08
N LEU A 299 -55.74 -23.01 54.90
CA LEU A 299 -55.89 -24.46 55.00
C LEU A 299 -55.76 -24.86 56.48
N ASN A 300 -56.94 -25.02 57.10
CA ASN A 300 -57.18 -25.89 58.25
C ASN A 300 -56.86 -27.35 57.89
#